data_AF-U3GYW9-F1
#
_entry.id   AF-U3GYW9-F1
#
_cell.length_a   1.000
_cell.length_b   1.000
_cell.length_c   1.000
_cell.angle_alpha   90.00
_cell.angle_beta   90.00
_cell.angle_gamma   90.00
#
_symmetry.space_group_name_H-M   'P 1'
#
loop_
_entity.id
_entity.type
_entity.pdbx_description
1 polymer ?
#
loop_
_entity_poly.entity_id
_entity_poly.type
_entity_poly.pdbx_seq_one_letter_code
_entity_poly.pdbx_strand_id
1 'polypeptide(L)'
;MSTEFHTGVPDALPQADWAAAQLQRVGVDAAVSPTLHGGYRRCCLLTDNGRATIDSGLFWIGLRSYSDSTVSTSDAECPRLDAPEMVIIETKSGAQPGAIDRLLWRNGIRPCRISKYATGMAAVYPHLPSNRWHSTLTHHFDLPAAA
;
A
#
# COMPACT_ATOMS: atom_id res chain seq x y z
N MET A 1 -19.27 13.60 -14.34
CA MET A 1 -19.47 12.69 -13.21
C MET A 1 -18.11 12.45 -12.57
N SER A 2 -17.82 13.14 -11.48
CA SER A 2 -16.60 12.91 -10.70
C SER A 2 -16.87 11.69 -9.83
N THR A 3 -16.18 10.58 -10.08
CA THR A 3 -16.20 9.45 -9.15
C THR A 3 -15.57 9.93 -7.85
N GLU A 4 -16.36 10.04 -6.78
CA GLU A 4 -15.82 10.42 -5.48
C GLU A 4 -14.77 9.40 -5.07
N PHE A 5 -13.58 9.91 -4.76
CA PHE A 5 -12.47 9.10 -4.32
C PHE A 5 -12.73 8.74 -2.86
N HIS A 6 -13.42 7.63 -2.62
CA HIS A 6 -13.76 7.18 -1.26
C HIS A 6 -12.48 6.93 -0.46
N THR A 7 -12.27 7.73 0.59
CA THR A 7 -11.07 7.65 1.43
C THR A 7 -11.34 7.05 2.80
N GLY A 8 -12.59 6.81 3.20
CA GLY A 8 -12.96 6.24 4.50
C GLY A 8 -12.93 4.71 4.55
N VAL A 9 -13.21 4.13 5.72
CA VAL A 9 -13.50 2.69 5.82
C VAL A 9 -14.70 2.35 4.92
N PRO A 10 -14.68 1.22 4.18
CA PRO A 10 -15.84 0.81 3.38
C PRO A 10 -17.04 0.44 4.28
N ASP A 11 -18.23 0.92 3.93
CA ASP A 11 -19.50 0.60 4.64
C ASP A 11 -19.78 -0.92 4.70
N ALA A 12 -19.30 -1.65 3.70
CA ALA A 12 -19.31 -3.10 3.67
C ALA A 12 -17.93 -3.60 3.23
N LEU A 13 -17.36 -4.49 4.04
CA LEU A 13 -16.13 -5.17 3.66
C LEU A 13 -16.44 -6.29 2.66
N PRO A 14 -15.67 -6.42 1.58
CA PRO A 14 -15.89 -7.47 0.61
C PRO A 14 -15.74 -8.84 1.27
N GLN A 15 -16.72 -9.71 1.07
CA GLN A 15 -16.58 -11.12 1.43
C GLN A 15 -15.40 -11.70 0.64
N ALA A 16 -14.43 -12.26 1.36
CA ALA A 16 -13.19 -12.78 0.79
C ALA A 16 -13.37 -14.19 0.17
N ASP A 17 -14.60 -14.57 -0.19
CA ASP A 17 -14.94 -15.90 -0.67
C ASP A 17 -14.17 -16.27 -1.93
N TRP A 18 -13.86 -15.28 -2.77
CA TRP A 18 -12.99 -15.45 -3.93
C TRP A 18 -11.58 -15.93 -3.54
N ALA A 19 -11.07 -15.50 -2.38
CA ALA A 19 -9.72 -15.79 -1.94
C ALA A 19 -9.59 -17.23 -1.44
N ALA A 20 -10.62 -17.76 -0.76
CA ALA A 20 -10.63 -19.14 -0.29
C ALA A 20 -10.39 -20.14 -1.43
N ALA A 21 -11.09 -19.96 -2.56
CA ALA A 21 -10.90 -20.79 -3.75
C ALA A 21 -9.48 -20.68 -4.33
N GLN A 22 -8.86 -19.50 -4.30
CA GLN A 22 -7.48 -19.32 -4.78
C GLN A 22 -6.44 -19.94 -3.84
N LEU A 23 -6.64 -19.84 -2.53
CA LEU A 23 -5.76 -20.43 -1.53
C LEU A 23 -5.78 -21.95 -1.59
N GLN A 24 -6.98 -22.54 -1.74
CA GLN A 24 -7.12 -23.99 -1.88
C GLN A 24 -6.40 -24.52 -3.12
N ARG A 25 -6.42 -23.79 -4.25
CA ARG A 25 -5.70 -24.16 -5.48
C ARG A 25 -4.19 -24.28 -5.29
N VAL A 26 -3.62 -23.55 -4.35
CA VAL A 26 -2.18 -23.60 -4.01
C VAL A 26 -1.90 -24.42 -2.75
N GLY A 27 -2.87 -25.20 -2.27
CA GLY A 27 -2.72 -26.09 -1.12
C GLY A 27 -2.68 -25.37 0.23
N VAL A 28 -3.18 -24.14 0.31
CA VAL A 28 -3.26 -23.37 1.55
C VAL A 28 -4.67 -23.49 2.12
N ASP A 29 -4.77 -24.17 3.26
CA ASP A 29 -6.01 -24.25 4.07
C ASP A 29 -5.93 -23.20 5.18
N ALA A 30 -6.33 -21.96 4.85
CA ALA A 30 -6.33 -20.84 5.79
C ALA A 30 -7.54 -19.94 5.56
N ALA A 31 -8.19 -19.55 6.66
CA ALA A 31 -9.17 -18.48 6.64
C ALA A 31 -8.46 -17.13 6.49
N VAL A 32 -8.87 -16.34 5.50
CA VAL A 32 -8.42 -14.96 5.32
C VAL A 32 -9.56 -14.01 5.60
N SER A 33 -9.21 -12.85 6.15
CA SER A 33 -10.15 -11.74 6.30
C SER A 33 -9.44 -10.42 6.04
N PRO A 34 -10.20 -9.35 5.74
CA PRO A 34 -9.64 -8.02 5.50
C PRO A 34 -8.79 -7.53 6.68
N THR A 35 -7.63 -6.94 6.39
CA THR A 35 -6.68 -6.43 7.38
C THR A 35 -6.36 -4.95 7.17
N LEU A 36 -6.31 -4.52 5.92
CA LEU A 36 -5.88 -3.20 5.52
C LEU A 36 -6.75 -2.74 4.35
N HIS A 37 -7.35 -1.56 4.47
CA HIS A 37 -7.91 -0.82 3.36
C HIS A 37 -6.91 0.26 2.95
N GLY A 38 -6.85 0.58 1.67
CA GLY A 38 -5.98 1.65 1.19
C GLY A 38 -6.32 2.01 -0.24
N GLY A 39 -6.00 3.24 -0.61
CA GLY A 39 -6.31 3.78 -1.92
C GLY A 39 -5.20 4.69 -2.43
N TYR A 40 -5.23 4.92 -3.74
CA TYR A 40 -4.36 5.85 -4.45
C TYR A 40 -5.01 6.23 -5.79
N ARG A 41 -4.64 7.40 -6.31
CA ARG A 41 -4.92 7.79 -7.70
C ARG A 41 -3.74 7.35 -8.56
N ARG A 42 -4.01 6.58 -9.62
CA ARG A 42 -2.97 6.09 -10.52
C ARG A 42 -2.95 6.87 -11.83
N CYS A 43 -1.79 7.40 -12.16
CA CYS A 43 -1.45 7.82 -13.51
C CYS A 43 -0.52 6.77 -14.16
N CYS A 44 -0.81 6.37 -15.39
CA CYS A 44 0.01 5.44 -16.16
C CYS A 44 0.71 6.19 -17.29
N LEU A 45 2.04 6.13 -17.33
CA LEU A 45 2.84 6.67 -18.40
C LEU A 45 3.33 5.53 -19.29
N LEU A 46 3.23 5.70 -20.60
CA LEU A 46 3.82 4.83 -21.60
C LEU A 46 4.94 5.58 -22.30
N THR A 47 6.05 4.89 -22.53
CA THR A 47 7.20 5.38 -23.30
C THR A 47 7.57 4.32 -24.34
N ASP A 48 8.41 4.68 -25.31
CA ASP A 48 8.81 3.77 -26.40
C ASP A 48 9.41 2.44 -25.90
N ASN A 49 10.07 2.47 -24.73
CA ASN A 49 10.83 1.33 -24.21
C ASN A 49 10.36 0.86 -22.82
N GLY A 50 9.14 1.22 -22.41
CA GLY A 50 8.58 0.78 -21.12
C GLY A 50 7.41 1.62 -20.63
N ARG A 51 7.02 1.40 -19.38
CA ARG A 51 5.93 2.14 -18.74
C ARG A 51 6.28 2.50 -17.30
N ALA A 52 5.58 3.48 -16.75
CA ALA A 52 5.58 3.74 -15.32
C ALA A 52 4.16 3.91 -14.79
N THR A 53 3.97 3.56 -13.53
CA THR A 53 2.78 3.94 -12.78
C THR A 53 3.17 4.90 -11.67
N ILE A 54 2.39 5.95 -11.52
CA ILE A 54 2.53 6.98 -10.49
C ILE A 54 1.29 6.90 -9.63
N ASP A 55 1.46 6.45 -8.39
CA ASP A 55 0.39 6.36 -7.40
C ASP A 55 0.52 7.53 -6.43
N SER A 56 -0.50 8.38 -6.35
CA SER A 56 -0.55 9.58 -5.49
C SER A 56 -1.81 9.63 -4.65
N GLY A 57 -1.86 10.51 -3.65
CA GLY A 57 -3.01 10.57 -2.73
C GLY A 57 -3.16 9.25 -1.96
N LEU A 58 -2.04 8.72 -1.48
CA LEU A 58 -2.01 7.43 -0.80
C LEU A 58 -2.63 7.55 0.59
N PHE A 59 -3.36 6.53 0.99
CA PHE A 59 -3.80 6.36 2.36
C PHE A 59 -3.90 4.87 2.71
N TRP A 60 -3.81 4.59 4.00
CA TRP A 60 -3.99 3.27 4.58
C TRP A 60 -4.85 3.34 5.83
N ILE A 61 -5.72 2.36 5.99
CA ILE A 61 -6.61 2.19 7.14
C ILE A 61 -6.51 0.75 7.63
N GLY A 62 -6.19 0.58 8.90
CA GLY A 62 -6.18 -0.71 9.57
C GLY A 62 -7.59 -1.15 9.88
N LEU A 63 -7.99 -2.32 9.40
CA LEU A 63 -9.36 -2.83 9.56
C LEU A 63 -9.51 -3.78 10.74
N ARG A 64 -8.42 -4.17 11.40
CA ARG A 64 -8.48 -5.07 12.56
C ARG A 64 -8.13 -4.39 13.85
N SER A 65 -8.90 -4.72 14.87
CA SER A 65 -8.46 -4.62 16.25
C SER A 65 -7.47 -5.74 16.55
N TYR A 66 -6.30 -5.39 17.09
CA TYR A 66 -5.29 -6.38 17.44
C TYR A 66 -5.51 -6.98 18.84
N SER A 67 -6.37 -6.38 19.67
CA SER A 67 -6.67 -6.88 21.02
C SER A 67 -7.64 -8.05 21.02
N ASP A 68 -8.59 -8.09 20.08
CA ASP A 68 -9.62 -9.13 19.99
C ASP A 68 -9.72 -9.80 18.60
N SER A 69 -8.82 -9.43 17.67
CA SER A 69 -8.78 -9.93 16.29
C SER A 69 -10.05 -9.67 15.47
N THR A 70 -10.95 -8.81 15.96
CA THR A 70 -12.17 -8.45 15.25
C THR A 70 -11.87 -7.47 14.13
N VAL A 71 -12.75 -7.47 13.14
CA VAL A 71 -12.69 -6.52 12.03
C VAL A 71 -13.60 -5.35 12.40
N SER A 72 -13.04 -4.14 12.48
CA SER A 72 -13.81 -2.93 12.71
C SER A 72 -14.16 -2.27 11.37
N THR A 73 -15.41 -1.81 11.28
CA THR A 73 -15.90 -0.98 10.17
C THR A 73 -16.09 0.47 10.61
N SER A 74 -15.66 0.82 11.82
CA SER A 74 -15.75 2.16 12.39
C SER A 74 -14.45 2.92 12.14
N ASP A 75 -14.52 4.05 11.42
CA ASP A 75 -13.36 4.95 11.22
C ASP A 75 -12.70 5.34 12.55
N ALA A 76 -13.46 5.48 13.64
CA ALA A 76 -12.94 5.90 14.95
C ALA A 76 -12.06 4.84 15.64
N GLU A 77 -12.20 3.57 15.27
CA GLU A 77 -11.45 2.45 15.86
C GLU A 77 -10.32 1.96 14.94
N CYS A 78 -10.30 2.43 13.70
CA CYS A 78 -9.38 2.02 12.68
C CYS A 78 -8.15 2.96 12.64
N PRO A 79 -6.93 2.48 12.96
CA PRO A 79 -5.74 3.31 12.81
C PRO A 79 -5.55 3.70 11.35
N ARG A 80 -5.23 4.97 11.10
CA ARG A 80 -5.17 5.56 9.77
C ARG A 80 -3.84 6.25 9.53
N LEU A 81 -3.35 6.15 8.30
CA LEU A 81 -2.22 6.90 7.80
C LEU A 81 -2.58 7.54 6.45
N ASP A 82 -2.59 8.87 6.42
CA ASP A 82 -2.71 9.65 5.20
C ASP A 82 -1.33 10.10 4.72
N ALA A 83 -1.04 9.88 3.44
CA ALA A 83 0.21 10.29 2.81
C ALA A 83 -0.07 11.00 1.46
N PRO A 84 -0.78 12.14 1.47
CA PRO A 84 -1.18 12.82 0.24
C PRO A 84 0.01 13.38 -0.55
N GLU A 85 1.08 13.77 0.14
CA GLU A 85 2.32 14.30 -0.44
C GLU A 85 3.31 13.19 -0.87
N MET A 86 3.02 11.93 -0.54
CA MET A 86 3.81 10.79 -0.98
C MET A 86 3.39 10.37 -2.39
N VAL A 87 4.38 9.92 -3.17
CA VAL A 87 4.13 9.29 -4.47
C VAL A 87 4.93 8.00 -4.56
N ILE A 88 4.29 6.92 -5.00
CA ILE A 88 4.97 5.67 -5.34
C ILE A 88 5.08 5.59 -6.86
N ILE A 89 6.31 5.59 -7.36
CA ILE A 89 6.61 5.43 -8.79
C ILE A 89 7.16 4.03 -9.02
N GLU A 90 6.49 3.27 -9.88
CA GLU A 90 6.95 1.95 -10.32
C GLU A 90 7.26 1.99 -11.81
N THR A 91 8.53 1.86 -12.17
CA THR A 91 8.98 1.74 -13.56
C THR A 91 9.01 0.26 -13.97
N LYS A 92 8.55 -0.01 -15.19
CA LYS A 92 8.60 -1.33 -15.82
C LYS A 92 9.25 -1.15 -17.19
N SER A 93 10.57 -1.24 -17.20
CA SER A 93 11.42 -1.25 -18.39
C SER A 93 11.90 -2.68 -18.66
N GLY A 94 12.55 -2.91 -19.81
CA GLY A 94 13.16 -4.21 -20.13
C GLY A 94 14.37 -4.54 -19.25
N ALA A 95 15.31 -5.34 -19.76
CA ALA A 95 16.50 -5.73 -19.00
C ALA A 95 17.45 -4.58 -18.61
N GLN A 96 17.23 -3.37 -19.14
CA GLN A 96 18.06 -2.18 -18.91
C GLN A 96 17.19 -1.02 -18.40
N PRO A 97 17.75 -0.11 -17.57
CA PRO A 97 17.04 1.09 -17.12
C PRO A 97 16.45 1.89 -18.29
N GLY A 98 15.18 2.26 -18.17
CA GLY A 98 14.43 3.01 -19.17
C GLY A 98 14.66 4.52 -19.09
N ALA A 99 13.95 5.27 -19.93
CA ALA A 99 14.00 6.74 -19.94
C ALA A 99 13.55 7.35 -18.60
N ILE A 100 12.50 6.79 -18.00
CA ILE A 100 11.96 7.26 -16.72
C ILE A 100 12.95 6.99 -15.58
N ASP A 101 13.58 5.81 -15.54
CA ASP A 101 14.62 5.48 -14.54
C ASP A 101 15.76 6.53 -14.57
N ARG A 102 16.27 6.83 -15.76
CA ARG A 102 17.32 7.84 -15.95
C ARG A 102 16.88 9.25 -15.56
N LEU A 103 15.62 9.60 -15.81
CA LEU A 103 15.06 10.90 -15.40
C LEU A 103 15.02 11.02 -13.87
N LEU A 104 14.50 10.00 -13.17
CA LEU A 104 14.45 9.97 -11.71
C LEU A 104 15.85 10.10 -11.11
N TRP A 105 16.81 9.35 -11.65
CA TRP A 105 18.20 9.33 -11.24
C TRP A 105 18.90 10.68 -11.38
N ARG A 106 18.63 11.41 -12.47
CA ARG A 106 19.16 12.77 -12.69
C ARG A 106 18.61 13.78 -11.69
N ASN A 107 17.42 13.53 -11.13
CA ASN A 107 16.81 14.33 -10.08
C ASN A 107 17.13 13.82 -8.67
N GLY A 108 18.12 12.93 -8.53
CA GLY A 108 18.56 12.39 -7.23
C GLY A 108 17.63 11.32 -6.65
N ILE A 109 16.56 10.94 -7.34
CA ILE A 109 15.62 9.91 -6.88
C ILE A 109 16.20 8.54 -7.22
N ARG A 110 16.43 7.70 -6.20
CA ARG A 110 16.98 6.34 -6.37
C ARG A 110 15.93 5.28 -6.07
N PRO A 111 16.03 4.07 -6.66
CA PRO A 111 15.14 2.97 -6.34
C PRO A 111 15.23 2.61 -4.86
N CYS A 112 14.08 2.40 -4.23
CA CYS A 112 13.97 1.84 -2.89
C CYS A 112 13.01 0.64 -2.90
N ARG A 113 13.11 -0.23 -1.89
CA ARG A 113 12.17 -1.34 -1.73
C ARG A 113 10.89 -0.82 -1.11
N ILE A 114 9.74 -1.26 -1.60
CA ILE A 114 8.45 -0.93 -1.01
C ILE A 114 7.43 -2.01 -1.33
N SER A 115 6.51 -2.24 -0.39
CA SER A 115 5.27 -2.97 -0.62
C SER A 115 4.12 -2.15 -0.07
N LYS A 116 3.14 -1.80 -0.90
CA LYS A 116 1.97 -1.02 -0.45
C LYS A 116 1.26 -1.69 0.72
N TYR A 117 1.13 -3.01 0.69
CA TYR A 117 0.52 -3.77 1.79
C TYR A 117 1.45 -3.85 2.99
N ALA A 118 2.65 -4.41 2.84
CA ALA A 118 3.47 -4.74 4.00
C ALA A 118 4.10 -3.52 4.68
N THR A 119 4.47 -2.49 3.91
CA THR A 119 4.89 -1.19 4.47
C THR A 119 3.69 -0.49 5.13
N GLY A 120 2.51 -0.51 4.51
CA GLY A 120 1.29 0.05 5.09
C GLY A 120 0.86 -0.62 6.40
N MET A 121 0.91 -1.96 6.49
CA MET A 121 0.65 -2.72 7.71
C MET A 121 1.58 -2.28 8.86
N ALA A 122 2.88 -2.20 8.60
CA ALA A 122 3.86 -1.81 9.62
C ALA A 122 3.75 -0.33 10.01
N ALA A 123 3.31 0.53 9.09
CA ALA A 123 3.10 1.96 9.36
C ALA A 123 1.84 2.21 10.19
N VAL A 124 0.74 1.53 9.87
CA VAL A 124 -0.56 1.64 10.55
C VAL A 124 -0.57 0.91 11.90
N TYR A 125 0.19 -0.18 12.02
CA TYR A 125 0.34 -0.95 13.25
C TYR A 125 1.82 -1.00 13.70
N PRO A 126 2.33 0.06 14.36
CA PRO A 126 3.75 0.16 14.71
C PRO A 126 4.28 -0.95 15.64
N HIS A 127 3.38 -1.65 16.34
CA HIS A 127 3.74 -2.80 17.19
C HIS A 127 4.09 -4.06 16.37
N LEU A 128 3.79 -4.10 15.07
CA LEU A 128 4.17 -5.20 14.21
C LEU A 128 5.63 -5.08 13.79
N PRO A 129 6.36 -6.20 13.62
CA PRO A 129 7.72 -6.16 13.11
C PRO A 129 7.78 -5.51 11.72
N SER A 130 8.50 -4.38 11.63
CA SER A 130 8.73 -3.67 10.36
C SER A 130 9.64 -4.44 9.40
N ASN A 131 10.44 -5.40 9.89
CA ASN A 131 11.27 -6.31 9.10
C ASN A 131 12.08 -5.56 8.01
N ARG A 132 12.08 -6.10 6.79
CA ARG A 132 12.77 -5.53 5.62
C ARG A 132 12.25 -4.15 5.16
N TRP A 133 11.20 -3.63 5.78
CA TRP A 133 10.59 -2.34 5.43
C TRP A 133 11.03 -1.20 6.33
N HIS A 134 11.83 -1.47 7.38
CA HIS A 134 12.29 -0.47 8.34
C HIS A 134 12.92 0.74 7.65
N SER A 135 13.89 0.52 6.75
CA SER A 135 14.53 1.61 6.01
C SER A 135 13.53 2.45 5.21
N THR A 136 12.56 1.82 4.54
CA THR A 136 11.52 2.53 3.78
C THR A 136 10.66 3.41 4.70
N LEU A 137 10.25 2.87 5.84
CA LEU A 137 9.46 3.61 6.83
C LEU A 137 10.25 4.81 7.37
N THR A 138 11.51 4.61 7.78
CA THR A 138 12.34 5.67 8.37
C THR A 138 12.68 6.81 7.41
N HIS A 139 12.89 6.53 6.12
CA HIS A 139 13.37 7.54 5.16
C HIS A 139 12.27 8.20 4.33
N HIS A 140 11.09 7.59 4.27
CA HIS A 140 10.04 8.03 3.34
C HIS A 140 8.68 8.25 4.00
N PHE A 141 8.47 7.82 5.24
CA PHE A 141 7.21 8.03 5.95
C PHE A 141 7.42 8.96 7.14
N ASP A 142 6.56 9.97 7.26
CA ASP A 142 6.51 10.86 8.42
C ASP A 142 5.68 10.20 9.54
N LEU A 143 6.22 9.13 10.11
CA LEU A 143 5.58 8.43 11.20
C LEU A 143 5.89 9.12 12.55
N PRO A 144 4.91 9.23 13.46
CA PRO A 144 5.20 9.63 14.83
C PRO A 144 6.19 8.64 15.45
N ALA A 145 7.09 9.14 16.31
CA ALA A 145 8.00 8.29 17.06
C ALA A 145 7.19 7.25 17.84
N ALA A 146 7.64 5.99 17.83
CA ALA A 146 6.99 4.93 18.60
C ALA A 146 6.97 5.33 20.09
N ALA A 147 5.78 5.38 20.67
CA ALA A 147 5.56 5.66 22.09
C ALA A 147 6.02 4.48 22.97
#